data_AF-A0A963PBZ0-F1
#
_entry.id   AF-A0A963PBZ0-F1
#
_cell.length_a   1.000
_cell.length_b   1.000
_cell.length_c   1.000
_cell.angle_alpha   90.00
_cell.angle_beta   90.00
_cell.angle_gamma   90.00
#
_symmetry.space_group_name_H-M   'P 1'
#
loop_
_entity.id
_entity.type
_entity.pdbx_description
1 polymer ?
#
loop_
_entity_poly.entity_id
_entity_poly.type
_entity_poly.pdbx_seq_one_letter_code
_entity_poly.pdbx_strand_id
1 'polypeptide(L)'
;ISFCRMATSPPRDLIEGSSLATLVQMVASGIGVTLIPEMAVPVETRSADVSVARLAAPRPTRTVGMVWRRTHPLADQLEQISRIFGDAEWRKGKGAAMTAVPLPGETRRIS
;
A
#
# COMPACT_ATOMS: atom_id res chain seq x y z
N ILE A 1 -7.17 2.88 -12.56
CA ILE A 1 -8.46 2.71 -11.87
C ILE A 1 -8.20 2.97 -10.38
N SER A 2 -8.63 4.12 -9.87
CA SER A 2 -8.37 4.54 -8.48
C SER A 2 -9.63 4.37 -7.65
N PHE A 3 -9.52 3.60 -6.57
CA PHE A 3 -10.59 3.18 -5.67
C PHE A 3 -10.89 4.25 -4.60
N CYS A 4 -10.90 5.55 -4.96
CA CYS A 4 -11.34 6.62 -4.07
C CYS A 4 -12.83 6.92 -4.33
N ARG A 5 -13.69 5.94 -4.08
CA ARG A 5 -15.14 6.14 -4.04
C ARG A 5 -15.73 5.42 -2.84
N MET A 6 -15.47 5.96 -1.65
CA MET A 6 -16.25 5.65 -0.45
C MET A 6 -16.66 6.94 0.26
N ALA A 7 -17.97 7.00 0.54
CA ALA A 7 -18.78 8.00 1.24
C ALA A 7 -19.05 9.36 0.53
N THR A 8 -20.33 9.55 0.19
CA THR A 8 -20.97 10.77 -0.35
C THR A 8 -21.28 11.81 0.75
N SER A 9 -20.71 11.66 1.95
CA SER A 9 -20.81 12.67 3.01
C SER A 9 -19.42 13.21 3.29
N PRO A 10 -19.17 14.53 3.13
CA PRO A 10 -17.88 15.11 3.47
C PRO A 10 -17.63 14.85 4.96
N PRO A 11 -16.53 14.16 5.32
CA PRO A 11 -16.12 14.11 6.71
C PRO A 11 -15.87 15.55 7.14
N ARG A 12 -16.53 15.97 8.22
CA ARG A 12 -16.25 17.28 8.81
C ARG A 12 -14.82 17.19 9.33
N ASP A 13 -13.92 17.92 8.66
CA ASP A 13 -12.48 18.01 8.89
C ASP A 13 -11.66 16.75 8.52
N LEU A 14 -11.60 16.44 7.22
CA LEU A 14 -10.66 15.45 6.69
C LEU A 14 -9.24 16.04 6.68
N ILE A 15 -8.34 15.49 7.49
CA ILE A 15 -6.92 15.85 7.49
C ILE A 15 -6.17 14.82 6.65
N GLU A 16 -5.59 15.28 5.54
CA GLU A 16 -4.87 14.42 4.60
C GLU A 16 -3.37 14.38 4.91
N GLY A 17 -2.77 13.20 4.71
CA GLY A 17 -1.33 12.99 4.82
C GLY A 17 -0.87 11.97 3.78
N SER A 18 0.30 12.20 3.18
CA SER A 18 0.90 11.28 2.20
C SER A 18 1.75 10.19 2.85
N SER A 19 1.93 10.24 4.18
CA SER A 19 2.74 9.30 4.95
C SER A 19 1.92 8.67 6.09
N LEU A 20 1.99 7.35 6.21
CA LEU A 20 1.35 6.61 7.30
C LEU A 20 1.88 7.05 8.67
N ALA A 21 3.19 7.28 8.79
CA ALA A 21 3.80 7.73 10.03
C ALA A 21 3.17 9.04 10.51
N THR A 22 3.01 10.02 9.61
CA THR A 22 2.37 11.31 9.95
C THR A 22 0.93 11.11 10.38
N LEU A 23 0.16 10.28 9.67
CA LEU A 23 -1.23 9.98 10.04
C LEU A 23 -1.34 9.35 11.43
N VAL A 24 -0.46 8.41 11.77
CA VAL A 24 -0.45 7.76 13.09
C VAL A 24 -0.05 8.75 14.19
N GLN A 25 0.92 9.63 13.93
CA GLN A 25 1.33 10.66 14.90
C GLN A 25 0.24 11.72 15.15
N MET A 26 -0.55 12.07 14.13
CA MET A 26 -1.72 12.94 14.30
C MET A 26 -2.74 12.30 15.24
N VAL A 27 -3.06 11.02 15.04
CA VAL A 27 -3.95 10.28 15.94
C VAL A 27 -3.38 10.19 17.36
N ALA A 28 -2.08 9.93 17.51
CA ALA A 28 -1.40 9.92 18.81
C ALA A 28 -1.47 11.28 19.52
N SER A 29 -1.53 12.38 18.76
CA SER A 29 -1.69 13.74 19.29
C SER A 29 -3.15 14.12 19.57
N GLY A 30 -4.08 13.15 19.49
CA GLY A 30 -5.51 13.36 19.71
C GLY A 30 -6.28 13.86 18.49
N ILE A 31 -5.66 13.87 17.31
CA ILE A 31 -6.29 14.35 16.08
C ILE A 31 -6.99 13.17 15.38
N GLY A 32 -8.24 12.93 15.79
CA GLY A 32 -9.15 12.03 15.11
C GLY A 32 -8.75 10.54 15.12
N VAL A 33 -9.15 9.82 14.07
CA VAL A 33 -8.85 8.39 13.86
C VAL A 33 -8.42 8.16 12.42
N THR A 34 -7.64 7.12 12.16
CA THR A 34 -7.16 6.79 10.81
C THR A 34 -7.26 5.31 10.49
N LEU A 35 -7.36 4.98 9.21
CA LEU A 35 -7.29 3.60 8.70
C LEU A 35 -5.86 3.28 8.29
N ILE A 36 -5.30 2.23 8.88
CA ILE A 36 -3.95 1.74 8.56
C ILE A 36 -4.01 0.31 7.99
N PRO A 37 -3.27 -0.01 6.91
CA PRO A 37 -3.14 -1.37 6.42
C PRO A 37 -2.52 -2.30 7.48
N GLU A 38 -2.99 -3.54 7.56
CA GLU A 38 -2.49 -4.53 8.54
C GLU A 38 -0.95 -4.70 8.50
N MET A 39 -0.36 -4.69 7.30
CA MET A 39 1.09 -4.79 7.11
C MET A 39 1.91 -3.66 7.77
N ALA A 40 1.29 -2.49 7.98
CA ALA A 40 1.96 -1.30 8.49
C ALA A 40 1.81 -1.18 10.02
N VAL A 41 0.84 -1.86 10.63
CA VAL A 41 0.63 -1.87 12.09
C VAL A 41 1.92 -2.09 12.89
N PRO A 42 2.73 -3.16 12.66
CA PRO A 42 3.90 -3.42 13.50
C PRO A 42 5.00 -2.35 13.38
N VAL A 43 4.99 -1.55 12.31
CA VAL A 43 6.00 -0.52 12.06
C VAL A 43 5.53 0.82 12.59
N GLU A 44 4.33 1.24 12.19
CA GLU A 44 3.85 2.61 12.40
C GLU A 44 3.32 2.83 13.83
N THR A 45 2.80 1.79 14.50
CA THR A 45 2.25 1.94 15.86
C THR A 45 3.27 1.62 16.95
N ARG A 46 4.50 1.25 16.60
CA ARG A 46 5.52 0.81 17.57
C ARG A 46 5.87 1.89 18.60
N SER A 47 5.89 3.15 18.18
CA SER A 47 6.32 4.29 18.99
C SER A 47 5.24 5.35 19.15
N ALA A 48 4.00 5.03 18.76
CA ALA A 48 2.87 5.93 18.86
C ALA A 48 1.92 5.43 19.94
N ASP A 49 1.45 6.33 20.82
CA ASP A 49 0.45 6.02 21.84
C ASP A 49 -0.93 5.93 21.19
N VAL A 50 -1.19 4.80 20.51
CA VAL A 50 -2.44 4.55 19.77
C VAL A 50 -2.94 3.13 20.02
N SER A 51 -4.26 2.98 20.08
CA SER A 51 -4.91 1.67 20.11
C SER A 51 -5.35 1.25 18.72
N VAL A 52 -5.21 -0.04 18.39
CA VAL A 52 -5.57 -0.60 17.08
C VAL A 52 -6.79 -1.50 17.20
N ALA A 53 -7.85 -1.18 16.45
CA ALA A 53 -9.02 -2.04 16.30
C ALA A 53 -9.09 -2.62 14.88
N ARG A 54 -9.56 -3.86 14.74
CA ARG A 54 -9.78 -4.48 13.42
C ARG A 54 -11.20 -4.23 12.94
N LEU A 55 -11.34 -3.97 11.64
CA LEU A 55 -12.65 -3.91 10.98
C LEU A 55 -13.36 -5.27 11.04
N ALA A 56 -14.70 -5.21 11.15
CA ALA A 56 -15.57 -6.36 11.00
C ALA A 56 -15.45 -6.97 9.60
N ALA A 57 -15.83 -8.24 9.45
CA ALA A 57 -15.87 -8.88 8.14
C ALA A 57 -17.06 -8.33 7.31
N PRO A 58 -16.92 -8.18 5.98
CA PRO A 58 -15.73 -8.46 5.17
C PRO A 58 -14.70 -7.33 5.24
N ARG A 59 -13.41 -7.69 5.38
CA ARG A 59 -12.32 -6.72 5.49
C ARG A 59 -11.85 -6.25 4.11
N PRO A 60 -11.51 -4.96 3.92
CA PRO A 60 -10.95 -4.48 2.68
C PRO A 60 -9.57 -5.09 2.45
N THR A 61 -9.31 -5.55 1.23
CA THR A 61 -8.03 -6.10 0.80
C THR A 61 -7.46 -5.30 -0.37
N ARG A 62 -6.14 -5.17 -0.43
CA ARG A 62 -5.45 -4.55 -1.57
C ARG A 62 -4.33 -5.45 -2.07
N THR A 63 -4.09 -5.41 -3.38
CA THR A 63 -2.95 -6.07 -4.03
C THR A 63 -1.79 -5.11 -4.18
N VAL A 64 -0.61 -5.53 -3.70
CA VAL A 64 0.65 -4.81 -3.90
C VAL A 64 1.44 -5.57 -4.96
N GLY A 65 1.81 -4.89 -6.04
CA GLY A 65 2.55 -5.47 -7.16
C GLY A 65 3.86 -4.73 -7.38
N MET A 66 4.83 -5.45 -7.93
CA MET A 66 6.06 -4.85 -8.46
C MET A 66 5.86 -4.55 -9.94
N VAL A 67 6.19 -3.33 -10.35
CA VAL A 67 5.98 -2.85 -11.72
C VAL A 67 7.23 -2.15 -12.21
N TRP A 68 7.66 -2.50 -13.43
CA TRP A 68 8.75 -1.84 -14.14
C TRP A 68 8.44 -1.76 -15.64
N ARG A 69 9.15 -0.88 -16.35
CA ARG A 69 9.07 -0.79 -17.82
C ARG A 69 9.80 -1.97 -18.44
N ARG A 70 9.27 -2.54 -19.53
CA ARG A 70 9.92 -3.65 -20.24
C ARG A 70 11.32 -3.31 -20.78
N THR A 71 11.55 -2.05 -21.14
CA THR A 71 12.84 -1.56 -21.65
C THR A 71 13.81 -1.16 -20.54
N HIS A 72 13.47 -1.41 -19.28
CA HIS A 72 14.36 -1.06 -18.17
C HIS A 72 15.64 -1.91 -18.27
N PRO A 73 16.85 -1.30 -18.22
CA PRO A 73 18.11 -2.04 -18.36
C PRO A 73 18.31 -3.16 -17.33
N LEU A 74 17.58 -3.09 -16.21
CA LEU A 74 17.61 -4.09 -15.13
C LEU A 74 16.37 -4.99 -15.09
N ALA A 75 15.60 -5.11 -16.18
CA ALA A 75 14.34 -5.85 -16.17
C ALA A 75 14.50 -7.30 -15.72
N ASP A 76 15.56 -7.99 -16.17
CA ASP A 76 15.82 -9.39 -15.82
C ASP A 76 16.19 -9.53 -14.33
N GLN A 77 16.99 -8.61 -13.79
CA GLN A 77 17.31 -8.60 -12.35
C GLN A 77 16.07 -8.28 -11.50
N LEU A 78 15.23 -7.34 -11.95
CA LEU A 78 13.98 -7.02 -11.26
C LEU A 78 13.01 -8.20 -11.28
N GLU A 79 12.99 -8.98 -12.36
CA GLU A 79 12.24 -10.22 -12.41
C GLU A 79 12.77 -11.25 -11.41
N GLN A 80 14.09 -11.44 -11.34
CA GLN A 80 14.71 -12.31 -10.33
C GLN A 80 14.36 -11.87 -8.90
N ILE A 81 14.42 -10.56 -8.62
CA ILE A 81 14.02 -10.01 -7.32
C ILE A 81 12.54 -10.28 -7.05
N SER A 82 11.66 -10.10 -8.04
CA SER A 82 10.22 -10.35 -7.89
C SER A 82 9.92 -11.80 -7.54
N ARG A 83 10.71 -12.75 -8.05
CA ARG A 83 10.61 -14.17 -7.70
C ARG A 83 11.03 -14.40 -6.25
N ILE A 84 12.11 -13.77 -5.78
CA ILE A 84 12.52 -13.86 -4.36
C ILE A 84 11.40 -13.38 -3.44
N PHE A 85 10.77 -12.25 -3.75
CA PHE A 85 9.65 -11.73 -2.96
C PHE A 85 8.36 -12.57 -3.11
N GLY A 86 8.20 -13.34 -4.19
CA GLY A 86 7.09 -14.27 -4.39
C GLY A 86 7.28 -15.60 -3.66
N ASP A 87 8.50 -16.12 -3.64
CA ASP A 87 8.89 -17.39 -3.01
C ASP A 87 9.10 -17.24 -1.51
N ALA A 88 9.66 -16.10 -1.09
CA ALA A 88 9.63 -15.66 0.29
C ALA A 88 8.21 -15.18 0.59
N GLU A 89 7.28 -16.12 0.78
CA GLU A 89 5.99 -15.90 1.44
C GLU A 89 6.16 -14.76 2.44
N TRP A 90 5.57 -13.59 2.13
CA TRP A 90 5.69 -12.26 2.77
C TRP A 90 5.45 -12.23 4.31
N ARG A 91 5.43 -13.41 4.96
CA ARG A 91 5.52 -13.70 6.39
C ARG A 91 4.41 -13.00 7.16
N LYS A 92 3.24 -13.63 7.07
CA LYS A 92 2.13 -13.57 8.04
C LYS A 92 1.37 -12.24 8.15
N GLY A 93 0.73 -11.88 7.04
CA GLY A 93 -0.49 -11.08 7.04
C GLY A 93 -1.04 -11.10 5.63
N LYS A 94 -2.28 -11.58 5.42
CA LYS A 94 -2.89 -11.83 4.09
C LYS A 94 -2.89 -10.56 3.20
N GLY A 95 -1.75 -10.28 2.58
CA GLY A 95 -1.53 -9.24 1.58
C GLY A 95 -1.33 -9.92 0.24
N ALA A 96 -2.42 -9.93 -0.52
CA ALA A 96 -2.60 -10.29 -1.92
C ALA A 96 -1.35 -10.55 -2.80
N ALA A 97 -1.49 -11.59 -3.63
CA ALA A 97 -0.56 -12.08 -4.64
C ALA A 97 0.21 -10.96 -5.36
N MET A 98 1.53 -10.99 -5.20
CA MET A 98 2.41 -10.05 -5.88
C MET A 98 2.59 -10.50 -7.33
N THR A 99 1.77 -9.95 -8.22
CA THR A 99 1.88 -10.21 -9.65
C THR A 99 2.92 -9.28 -10.24
N ALA A 100 4.00 -9.83 -10.81
CA ALA A 100 4.86 -9.10 -11.73
C ALA A 100 4.06 -8.82 -13.00
N VAL A 101 3.66 -7.57 -13.21
CA VAL A 101 2.90 -7.18 -14.41
C VAL A 101 3.82 -6.36 -15.30
N PRO A 102 4.31 -6.91 -16.43
CA PRO A 102 5.01 -6.10 -17.43
C PRO A 102 4.02 -5.11 -18.04
N LEU A 103 4.34 -3.82 -17.98
CA LEU A 103 3.50 -2.78 -18.59
C LEU A 103 3.51 -2.92 -20.13
N PRO A 104 2.34 -2.80 -20.80
CA PRO A 104 2.30 -2.77 -22.26
C PRO A 104 3.08 -1.56 -22.78
N GLY A 105 3.89 -1.82 -23.81
CA GLY A 105 4.91 -0.90 -24.31
C GLY A 105 4.35 0.42 -24.83
N GLU A 106 4.99 1.51 -24.42
CA GLU A 106 4.77 2.81 -25.03
C GLU A 106 5.42 2.83 -26.42
N THR A 107 4.57 3.02 -27.43
CA THR A 107 4.90 3.15 -28.84
C THR A 107 6.02 4.18 -29.04
N ARG A 108 7.04 3.78 -29.81
CA ARG A 108 8.10 4.64 -30.34
C ARG A 108 7.57 6.03 -30.73
N ARG A 109 8.18 7.08 -30.21
CA ARG A 109 8.30 8.35 -30.92
C ARG A 109 9.73 8.87 -30.76
N ILE A 110 10.58 8.48 -31.71
CA ILE A 110 11.81 9.21 -32.03
C ILE A 110 11.48 9.91 -33.33
N SER A 111 11.45 11.24 -33.31
CA SER A 111 11.56 12.09 -34.48
C SER A 111 12.67 13.10 -34.24
#